data_AF-A0A382T4K0-F1
#
_entry.id   AF-A0A382T4K0-F1
#
_cell.length_a   1.000
_cell.length_b   1.000
_cell.length_c   1.000
_cell.angle_alpha   90.00
_cell.angle_beta   90.00
_cell.angle_gamma   90.00
#
_symmetry.space_group_name_H-M   'P 1'
#
loop_
_entity.id
_entity.type
_entity.pdbx_description
1 polymer ?
#
loop_
_entity_poly.entity_id
_entity_poly.type
_entity_poly.pdbx_seq_one_letter_code
_entity_poly.pdbx_strand_id
1 'polypeptide(L)'
;MLKHLLIFFIIVSAATAQPTDSKLLKEILENLIPVFSNIFSEPDQYKLQIIYTQVNRDRNNVPELATHTYRLKPREYFYPASTIKIPIAVLAMEKLNSIENIDRDTPLNILTEMPGLEGILEDKTSRTGLPSIAHYIHKLFVVSDNDASNRLYE
;
A
#
# COMPACT_ATOMS: atom_id res chain seq x y z
N MET A 1 -39.35 49.10 -21.22
CA MET A 1 -38.62 47.91 -21.72
C MET A 1 -37.70 47.42 -20.61
N LEU A 2 -38.18 46.52 -19.75
CA LEU A 2 -37.39 45.92 -18.68
C LEU A 2 -37.16 44.45 -19.08
N LYS A 3 -35.97 44.13 -19.60
CA LYS A 3 -35.60 42.75 -19.97
C LYS A 3 -35.12 42.05 -18.70
N HIS A 4 -35.96 41.19 -18.13
CA HIS A 4 -35.57 40.27 -17.06
C HIS A 4 -34.61 39.22 -17.65
N LEU A 5 -33.34 39.28 -17.24
CA LEU A 5 -32.35 38.26 -17.55
C LEU A 5 -32.32 37.25 -16.40
N LEU A 6 -32.96 36.10 -16.59
CA LEU A 6 -32.89 34.97 -15.67
C LEU A 6 -31.56 34.23 -15.91
N ILE A 7 -30.62 34.29 -14.97
CA ILE A 7 -29.39 33.48 -15.01
C ILE A 7 -29.71 32.13 -14.35
N PHE A 8 -29.72 31.07 -15.15
CA PHE A 8 -29.90 29.69 -14.67
C PHE A 8 -28.53 29.12 -14.31
N PHE A 9 -28.25 28.97 -13.01
CA PHE A 9 -27.03 28.36 -12.51
C PHE A 9 -27.18 26.84 -12.59
N ILE A 10 -26.66 26.21 -13.66
CA ILE A 10 -26.63 24.75 -13.77
C ILE A 10 -25.51 24.24 -12.86
N ILE A 11 -25.87 23.78 -11.67
CA ILE A 11 -25.00 22.97 -10.83
C ILE A 11 -24.97 21.58 -11.47
N VAL A 12 -23.97 21.32 -12.31
CA VAL A 12 -23.66 19.95 -12.76
C VAL A 12 -23.07 19.22 -11.56
N SER A 13 -23.94 18.54 -10.79
CA SER A 13 -23.48 17.54 -9.84
C SER A 13 -22.98 16.35 -10.64
N ALA A 14 -21.66 16.22 -10.76
CA ALA A 14 -21.05 15.00 -11.28
C ALA A 14 -21.32 13.89 -10.26
N ALA A 15 -22.46 13.21 -10.40
CA ALA A 15 -22.73 11.97 -9.69
C ALA A 15 -21.71 10.94 -10.18
N THR A 16 -20.61 10.78 -9.44
CA THR A 16 -19.68 9.67 -9.68
C THR A 16 -20.45 8.40 -9.32
N ALA A 17 -20.84 7.63 -10.33
CA ALA A 17 -21.41 6.30 -10.11
C ALA A 17 -20.42 5.51 -9.23
N GLN A 18 -20.91 5.01 -8.10
CA GLN A 18 -20.09 4.19 -7.23
C GLN A 18 -19.73 2.91 -8.00
N PRO A 19 -18.46 2.46 -7.98
CA PRO A 19 -18.09 1.22 -8.63
C PRO A 19 -18.96 0.09 -8.11
N THR A 20 -19.55 -0.69 -9.02
CA THR A 20 -20.39 -1.83 -8.65
C THR A 20 -19.53 -2.98 -8.17
N ASP A 21 -19.98 -3.67 -7.13
CA ASP A 21 -19.31 -4.86 -6.63
C ASP A 21 -19.23 -5.94 -7.71
N SER A 22 -18.07 -6.59 -7.78
CA SER A 22 -17.85 -7.66 -8.75
C SER A 22 -18.61 -8.92 -8.34
N LYS A 23 -19.20 -9.61 -9.33
CA LYS A 23 -19.89 -10.88 -9.13
C LYS A 23 -19.00 -11.92 -8.43
N LEU A 24 -17.74 -12.03 -8.86
CA LEU A 24 -16.77 -12.96 -8.28
C LEU A 24 -16.58 -12.76 -6.78
N LEU A 25 -16.27 -11.53 -6.33
CA LEU A 25 -16.11 -11.28 -4.90
C LEU A 25 -17.42 -11.47 -4.15
N LYS A 26 -18.56 -11.08 -4.73
CA LYS A 26 -19.85 -11.33 -4.09
C LYS A 26 -20.08 -12.82 -3.80
N GLU A 27 -19.84 -13.68 -4.78
CA GLU A 27 -19.97 -15.15 -4.62
C GLU A 27 -18.97 -15.72 -3.60
N ILE A 28 -17.72 -15.25 -3.62
CA ILE A 28 -16.71 -15.68 -2.62
C ILE A 28 -17.16 -15.26 -1.21
N LEU A 29 -17.60 -14.01 -1.05
CA LEU A 29 -17.96 -13.45 0.24
C LEU A 29 -19.25 -14.05 0.79
N GLU A 30 -20.23 -14.37 -0.05
CA GLU A 30 -21.46 -15.07 0.37
C GLU A 30 -21.15 -16.40 1.08
N ASN A 31 -20.12 -17.12 0.63
CA ASN A 31 -19.64 -18.35 1.29
C ASN A 31 -18.91 -18.10 2.62
N LEU A 32 -18.42 -16.89 2.86
CA LEU A 32 -17.72 -16.48 4.09
C LEU A 32 -18.64 -15.82 5.13
N ILE A 33 -19.85 -15.40 4.73
CA ILE A 33 -20.83 -14.79 5.64
C ILE A 33 -21.09 -15.64 6.88
N PRO A 34 -21.26 -16.99 6.82
CA PRO A 34 -21.52 -17.77 8.01
C PRO A 34 -20.39 -17.74 9.05
N VAL A 35 -19.14 -17.48 8.61
CA VAL A 35 -17.95 -17.45 9.48
C VAL A 35 -17.72 -16.06 10.08
N PHE A 36 -18.00 -15.01 9.31
CA PHE A 36 -17.75 -13.61 9.70
C PHE A 36 -19.01 -12.76 9.60
N SER A 37 -20.14 -13.30 10.07
CA SER A 37 -21.47 -12.71 9.89
C SER A 37 -21.53 -11.26 10.32
N ASN A 38 -20.99 -10.93 11.50
CA ASN A 38 -21.00 -9.57 12.04
C ASN A 38 -20.28 -8.57 11.13
N ILE A 39 -19.17 -8.97 10.49
CA ILE A 39 -18.39 -8.08 9.63
C ILE A 39 -19.13 -7.82 8.31
N PHE A 40 -19.72 -8.87 7.73
CA PHE A 40 -20.40 -8.79 6.44
C PHE A 40 -21.83 -8.27 6.52
N SER A 41 -22.50 -8.37 7.68
CA SER A 41 -23.82 -7.77 7.91
C SER A 41 -23.75 -6.26 8.13
N GLU A 42 -22.61 -5.75 8.60
CA GLU A 42 -22.42 -4.32 8.90
C GLU A 42 -21.14 -3.75 8.25
N PRO A 43 -20.94 -3.92 6.92
CA PRO A 43 -19.67 -3.60 6.27
C PRO A 43 -19.31 -2.12 6.33
N ASP A 44 -20.30 -1.23 6.51
CA ASP A 44 -20.06 0.19 6.72
C ASP A 44 -19.48 0.53 8.09
N GLN A 45 -19.93 -0.16 9.15
CA GLN A 45 -19.40 0.01 10.51
C GLN A 45 -17.91 -0.38 10.56
N TYR A 46 -17.57 -1.49 9.91
CA TYR A 46 -16.20 -2.02 9.89
C TYR A 46 -15.34 -1.43 8.76
N LYS A 47 -15.89 -0.53 7.95
CA LYS A 47 -15.26 0.02 6.74
C LYS A 47 -14.67 -1.06 5.83
N LEU A 48 -15.32 -2.22 5.74
CA LEU A 48 -14.78 -3.33 4.95
C LEU A 48 -14.71 -2.93 3.47
N GLN A 49 -13.54 -3.08 2.85
CA GLN A 49 -13.34 -2.89 1.43
C GLN A 49 -12.37 -3.94 0.94
N ILE A 50 -12.66 -4.58 -0.19
CA ILE A 50 -11.77 -5.59 -0.78
C ILE A 50 -11.53 -5.23 -2.24
N ILE A 51 -10.25 -5.14 -2.60
CA ILE A 51 -9.80 -4.98 -3.98
C ILE A 51 -8.91 -6.19 -4.27
N TYR A 52 -9.35 -7.02 -5.19
CA TYR A 52 -8.63 -8.21 -5.66
C TYR A 52 -8.29 -8.02 -7.13
N THR A 53 -7.00 -7.98 -7.47
CA THR A 53 -6.55 -7.96 -8.86
C THR A 53 -5.99 -9.33 -9.21
N GLN A 54 -6.71 -10.06 -10.04
CA GLN A 54 -6.28 -11.31 -10.62
C GLN A 54 -5.26 -11.04 -11.72
N VAL A 55 -4.10 -11.70 -11.64
CA VAL A 55 -3.06 -11.65 -12.68
C VAL A 55 -3.21 -12.89 -13.55
N ASN A 56 -3.89 -12.74 -14.69
CA ASN A 56 -3.99 -13.77 -15.71
C ASN A 56 -2.76 -13.70 -16.60
N ARG A 57 -2.19 -14.84 -17.00
CA ARG A 57 -1.00 -14.88 -17.86
C ARG A 57 -1.32 -15.67 -19.11
N ASP A 58 -0.97 -15.11 -20.27
CA ASP A 58 -1.11 -15.83 -21.53
C ASP A 58 -0.01 -16.93 -21.67
N ARG A 59 -0.05 -17.66 -22.79
CA ARG A 59 0.94 -18.69 -23.11
C ARG A 59 2.39 -18.18 -23.22
N ASN A 60 2.59 -16.87 -23.36
CA ASN A 60 3.88 -16.20 -23.43
C ASN A 60 4.27 -15.52 -22.11
N ASN A 61 3.51 -15.78 -21.02
CA ASN A 61 3.70 -15.19 -19.70
C ASN A 61 3.42 -13.67 -19.62
N VAL A 62 2.70 -13.10 -20.59
CA VAL A 62 2.27 -11.69 -20.58
C VAL A 62 1.08 -11.55 -19.63
N PRO A 63 1.13 -10.62 -18.64
CA PRO A 63 0.05 -10.47 -17.68
C PRO A 63 -1.11 -9.63 -18.24
N GLU A 64 -2.33 -10.13 -18.06
CA GLU A 64 -3.60 -9.42 -18.16
C GLU A 64 -4.20 -9.28 -16.75
N LEU A 65 -4.59 -8.07 -16.37
CA LEU A 65 -5.08 -7.76 -15.03
C LEU A 65 -6.61 -7.66 -15.03
N ALA A 66 -7.27 -8.50 -14.23
CA ALA A 66 -8.70 -8.41 -13.97
C ALA A 66 -8.93 -7.98 -12.51
N THR A 67 -9.46 -6.77 -12.31
CA THR A 67 -9.74 -6.24 -10.97
C THR A 67 -11.18 -6.46 -10.57
N HIS A 68 -11.35 -6.99 -9.37
CA HIS A 68 -12.60 -7.32 -8.71
C HIS A 68 -12.68 -6.50 -7.42
N THR A 69 -13.82 -5.86 -7.18
CA THR A 69 -13.99 -4.98 -6.02
C THR A 69 -15.23 -5.35 -5.21
N TYR A 70 -15.17 -5.07 -3.90
CA TYR A 70 -16.29 -5.12 -2.97
C TYR A 70 -16.24 -3.87 -2.08
N ARG A 71 -17.35 -3.12 -2.04
CA ARG A 71 -17.52 -1.85 -1.33
C ARG A 71 -16.39 -0.85 -1.65
N LEU A 72 -16.04 -0.71 -2.93
CA LEU A 72 -15.01 0.27 -3.34
C LEU A 72 -15.51 1.70 -3.10
N LYS A 73 -14.90 2.37 -2.13
CA LYS A 73 -15.05 3.78 -1.78
C LYS A 73 -13.70 4.47 -1.98
N PRO A 74 -13.42 5.05 -3.18
CA PRO A 74 -12.10 5.57 -3.52
C PRO A 74 -11.55 6.69 -2.61
N ARG A 75 -12.42 7.33 -1.83
CA ARG A 75 -12.06 8.42 -0.90
C ARG A 75 -12.10 8.00 0.57
N GLU A 76 -12.35 6.72 0.87
CA GLU A 76 -12.31 6.22 2.24
C GLU A 76 -10.86 6.05 2.69
N TYR A 77 -10.49 6.71 3.80
CA TYR A 77 -9.16 6.60 4.39
C TYR A 77 -9.05 5.35 5.26
N PHE A 78 -7.94 4.62 5.07
CA PHE A 78 -7.54 3.48 5.88
C PHE A 78 -6.19 3.77 6.52
N TYR A 79 -6.11 3.60 7.83
CA TYR A 79 -4.81 3.63 8.51
C TYR A 79 -3.99 2.42 8.04
N PRO A 80 -2.82 2.61 7.42
CA PRO A 80 -2.11 1.53 6.73
C PRO A 80 -1.47 0.53 7.71
N ALA A 81 -1.29 0.89 8.98
CA ALA A 81 -0.47 0.12 9.92
C ALA A 81 0.86 -0.28 9.25
N SER A 82 1.31 -1.53 9.41
CA SER A 82 2.58 -2.00 8.81
C SER A 82 2.54 -2.16 7.28
N THR A 83 1.40 -1.99 6.60
CA THR A 83 1.38 -2.05 5.12
C THR A 83 2.12 -0.87 4.48
N ILE A 84 2.32 0.23 5.22
CA ILE A 84 3.15 1.38 4.78
C ILE A 84 4.60 0.99 4.49
N LYS A 85 5.06 -0.12 5.08
CA LYS A 85 6.43 -0.62 4.94
C LYS A 85 6.74 -1.10 3.52
N ILE A 86 5.73 -1.54 2.76
CA ILE A 86 5.91 -1.90 1.34
C ILE A 86 6.35 -0.66 0.53
N PRO A 87 5.61 0.47 0.52
CA PRO A 87 6.07 1.71 -0.11
C PRO A 87 7.46 2.16 0.33
N ILE A 88 7.78 2.08 1.63
CA ILE A 88 9.11 2.44 2.16
C ILE A 88 10.20 1.59 1.50
N ALA A 89 10.03 0.27 1.45
CA ALA A 89 10.99 -0.63 0.81
C ALA A 89 11.15 -0.34 -0.70
N VAL A 90 10.05 -0.03 -1.40
CA VAL A 90 10.08 0.32 -2.83
C VAL A 90 10.86 1.61 -3.06
N LEU A 91 10.58 2.66 -2.29
CA LEU A 91 11.26 3.95 -2.41
C LEU A 91 12.74 3.87 -2.02
N ALA A 92 13.08 3.08 -0.99
CA ALA A 92 14.48 2.84 -0.63
C ALA A 92 15.26 2.17 -1.77
N MET A 93 14.66 1.18 -2.43
CA MET A 93 15.26 0.54 -3.61
C MET A 93 15.33 1.47 -4.83
N GLU A 94 14.32 2.32 -5.04
CA GLU A 94 14.34 3.35 -6.10
C GLU A 94 15.49 4.34 -5.88
N LYS A 95 15.65 4.86 -4.66
CA LYS A 95 16.76 5.75 -4.28
C LYS A 95 18.11 5.04 -4.45
N LEU A 96 18.23 3.79 -3.99
CA LEU A 96 19.45 3.00 -4.17
C LEU A 96 19.83 2.86 -5.64
N ASN A 97 18.86 2.56 -6.51
CA ASN A 97 19.10 2.43 -7.95
C ASN A 97 19.53 3.73 -8.63
N SER A 98 19.39 4.89 -7.97
CA SER A 98 19.89 6.18 -8.46
C SER A 98 21.37 6.43 -8.13
N ILE A 99 21.99 5.59 -7.28
CA ILE A 99 23.37 5.76 -6.82
C ILE A 99 24.27 4.75 -7.54
N GLU A 100 25.33 5.24 -8.18
CA GLU A 100 26.28 4.40 -8.91
C GLU A 100 27.23 3.66 -7.96
N ASN A 101 27.73 2.50 -8.41
CA ASN A 101 28.79 1.71 -7.76
C ASN A 101 28.43 1.13 -6.38
N ILE A 102 27.15 1.10 -6.01
CA ILE A 102 26.65 0.40 -4.83
C ILE A 102 25.42 -0.44 -5.19
N ASP A 103 25.10 -1.41 -4.34
CA ASP A 103 23.93 -2.27 -4.47
C ASP A 103 23.25 -2.49 -3.11
N ARG A 104 22.20 -3.31 -3.10
CA ARG A 104 21.39 -3.58 -1.90
C ARG A 104 22.15 -4.28 -0.78
N ASP A 105 23.23 -4.96 -1.11
CA ASP A 105 24.04 -5.74 -0.18
C ASP A 105 25.27 -4.95 0.30
N THR A 106 25.51 -3.77 -0.28
CA THR A 106 26.59 -2.86 0.13
C THR A 106 26.41 -2.45 1.60
N PRO A 107 27.44 -2.61 2.45
CA PRO A 107 27.38 -2.20 3.84
C PRO A 107 27.11 -0.69 4.01
N LEU A 108 26.27 -0.35 4.98
CA LEU A 108 25.93 1.02 5.33
C LEU A 108 26.66 1.44 6.62
N ASN A 109 26.95 2.72 6.73
CA ASN A 109 27.25 3.35 8.02
C ASN A 109 26.20 4.42 8.26
N ILE A 110 25.38 4.23 9.29
CA ILE A 110 24.38 5.21 9.69
C ILE A 110 25.01 6.04 10.80
N LEU A 111 25.24 7.32 10.54
CA LEU A 111 25.88 8.22 11.49
C LEU A 111 24.83 8.93 12.34
N THR A 112 25.22 9.29 13.56
CA THR A 112 24.40 10.13 14.44
C THR A 112 24.43 11.56 13.93
N GLU A 113 23.32 12.04 13.34
CA GLU A 113 23.23 13.43 12.85
C GLU A 113 22.26 14.31 13.66
N MET A 114 21.29 13.71 14.37
CA MET A 114 20.28 14.46 15.15
C MET A 114 19.98 13.81 16.51
N PRO A 115 19.61 14.60 17.54
CA PRO A 115 19.13 14.05 18.81
C PRO A 115 17.97 13.08 18.59
N GLY A 116 18.12 11.84 19.07
CA GLY A 116 17.12 10.77 18.93
C GLY A 116 17.36 9.82 17.76
N LEU A 117 18.30 10.10 16.86
CA LEU A 117 18.76 9.14 15.84
C LEU A 117 20.08 8.52 16.30
N GLU A 118 20.03 7.29 16.80
CA GLU A 118 21.24 6.53 17.09
C GLU A 118 21.85 6.01 15.79
N GLY A 119 23.15 6.27 15.61
CA GLY A 119 23.93 5.70 14.52
C GLY A 119 24.13 4.19 14.67
N ILE A 120 24.28 3.50 13.53
CA ILE A 120 24.47 2.05 13.44
C ILE A 120 25.64 1.80 12.50
N LEU A 121 26.72 1.22 13.04
CA LEU A 121 27.90 0.78 12.29
C LEU A 121 27.97 -0.75 12.18
N GLU A 122 27.28 -1.46 13.09
CA GLU A 122 27.22 -2.92 13.13
C GLU A 122 25.77 -3.36 13.29
N ASP A 123 25.38 -4.44 12.60
CA ASP A 123 24.12 -5.14 12.83
C ASP A 123 24.38 -6.64 12.92
N LYS A 124 24.50 -7.13 14.16
CA LYS A 124 24.78 -8.54 14.47
C LYS A 124 23.62 -9.47 14.12
N THR A 125 22.45 -8.94 13.78
CA THR A 125 21.33 -9.74 13.26
C THR A 125 21.47 -10.03 11.76
N SER A 126 22.37 -9.32 11.06
CA SER A 126 22.72 -9.60 9.67
C SER A 126 23.73 -10.73 9.56
N ARG A 127 23.74 -11.41 8.40
CA ARG A 127 24.70 -12.49 8.11
C ARG A 127 26.15 -12.00 8.07
N THR A 128 26.38 -10.73 7.70
CA THR A 128 27.71 -10.13 7.55
C THR A 128 28.18 -9.37 8.80
N GLY A 129 27.30 -9.20 9.79
CA GLY A 129 27.54 -8.33 10.95
C GLY A 129 27.42 -6.82 10.65
N LEU A 130 27.06 -6.45 9.41
CA LEU A 130 26.98 -5.06 8.95
C LEU A 130 25.58 -4.76 8.42
N PRO A 131 25.05 -3.54 8.64
CA PRO A 131 23.76 -3.15 8.11
C PRO A 131 23.82 -3.01 6.57
N SER A 132 22.73 -3.36 5.90
CA SER A 132 22.55 -3.15 4.46
C SER A 132 21.07 -2.94 4.14
N ILE A 133 20.77 -2.32 2.99
CA ILE A 133 19.38 -2.13 2.53
C ILE A 133 18.67 -3.48 2.39
N ALA A 134 19.35 -4.50 1.85
CA ALA A 134 18.82 -5.85 1.71
C ALA A 134 18.45 -6.47 3.07
N HIS A 135 19.31 -6.29 4.09
CA HIS A 135 19.05 -6.81 5.43
C HIS A 135 17.86 -6.11 6.10
N TYR A 136 17.76 -4.78 5.97
CA TYR A 136 16.61 -4.06 6.50
C TYR A 136 15.31 -4.42 5.79
N ILE A 137 15.30 -4.56 4.46
CA ILE A 137 14.13 -5.03 3.72
C ILE A 137 13.72 -6.45 4.17
N HIS A 138 14.69 -7.32 4.44
CA HIS A 138 14.42 -8.66 4.96
C HIS A 138 13.75 -8.62 6.34
N LYS A 139 14.29 -7.86 7.30
CA LYS A 139 13.67 -7.68 8.62
C LYS A 139 12.28 -7.05 8.53
N LEU A 140 12.12 -6.06 7.65
CA LEU A 140 10.88 -5.35 7.39
C LEU A 140 9.78 -6.31 6.92
N PHE A 141 10.08 -7.28 6.04
CA PHE A 141 9.06 -8.22 5.55
C PHE A 141 8.87 -9.47 6.42
N VAL A 142 9.93 -9.98 7.05
CA VAL A 142 9.82 -11.25 7.81
C VAL A 142 9.19 -11.05 9.17
N VAL A 143 9.49 -9.95 9.86
CA VAL A 143 9.01 -9.72 11.23
C VAL A 143 8.32 -8.37 11.42
N SER A 144 8.07 -7.63 10.35
CA SER A 144 7.58 -6.24 10.44
C SER A 144 8.40 -5.41 11.43
N ASP A 145 9.72 -5.47 11.31
CA ASP A 145 10.64 -4.73 12.18
C ASP A 145 10.42 -3.21 12.00
N ASN A 146 10.24 -2.48 13.10
CA ASN A 146 10.03 -1.03 13.05
C ASN A 146 11.34 -0.26 12.90
N ASP A 147 12.43 -0.76 13.48
CA ASP A 147 13.73 -0.10 13.38
C ASP A 147 14.23 -0.16 11.94
N ALA A 148 14.14 -1.32 11.29
CA ALA A 148 14.46 -1.47 9.86
C ALA A 148 13.60 -0.55 8.98
N SER A 149 12.31 -0.37 9.34
CA SER A 149 11.45 0.58 8.65
C SER A 149 11.92 2.03 8.79
N ASN A 150 12.38 2.42 9.99
CA ASN A 150 12.94 3.75 10.22
C ASN A 150 14.24 3.93 9.43
N ARG A 151 15.14 2.94 9.43
CA ARG A 151 16.43 2.99 8.70
C ARG A 151 16.29 3.01 7.19
N LEU A 152 15.21 2.48 6.64
CA LEU A 152 14.89 2.59 5.20
C LEU A 152 14.19 3.90 4.85
N TYR A 153 13.56 4.56 5.83
CA TYR A 153 12.90 5.85 5.64
C TYR A 153 13.90 7.02 5.71
N GLU A 154 14.86 6.94 6.63
CA GLU A 154 16.03 7.83 6.74
C GLU A 154 16.86 7.86 5.44
#